data_AF-Q6FWT6-F1
#
_entry.id   AF-Q6FWT6-F1
#
_cell.length_a   1.000
_cell.length_b   1.000
_cell.length_c   1.000
_cell.angle_alpha   90.00
_cell.angle_beta   90.00
_cell.angle_gamma   90.00
#
_symmetry.space_group_name_H-M   'P 1'
#
loop_
_entity.id
_entity.type
_entity.pdbx_description
1 polymer ?
#
loop_
_entity_poly.entity_id
_entity_poly.type
_entity_poly.pdbx_seq_one_letter_code
_entity_poly.pdbx_strand_id
1 'polypeptide(L)'
;MNIWIAASDGRGDIVEKFLADGLSANSKDPNGYTPVHAAAAYGHLDLLRKLCQEHGGDINVRDSDGDTPLHHCEDVRVAQLIVEELGGDYTLTNDEGKTALQVFEEDAEFPELIQYMRVKSGLNKDEDSLGIDQDQLAQFKDSVRYTLEQEPDELTDPESIERRKRLEKIVMGENPEQELEAYIREMVRSQMMNQDQDQEPSKRRK
;
A
#
# COMPACT_ATOMS: atom_id res chain seq x y z
N MET A 1 -31.74 15.26 0.46
CA MET A 1 -30.36 15.36 0.98
C MET A 1 -30.34 14.72 2.33
N ASN A 2 -29.34 13.91 2.60
CA ASN A 2 -29.16 13.15 3.84
C ASN A 2 -27.77 13.48 4.40
N ILE A 3 -27.45 12.94 5.58
CA ILE A 3 -26.23 13.30 6.31
C ILE A 3 -24.95 12.89 5.56
N TRP A 4 -24.95 11.78 4.82
CA TRP A 4 -23.77 11.34 4.06
C TRP A 4 -23.52 12.20 2.83
N ILE A 5 -24.55 12.59 2.07
CA ILE A 5 -24.40 13.56 0.95
C ILE A 5 -23.99 14.94 1.48
N ALA A 6 -24.44 15.34 2.66
CA ALA A 6 -23.97 16.57 3.28
C ALA A 6 -22.49 16.47 3.66
N ALA A 7 -22.06 15.31 4.17
CA ALA A 7 -20.66 15.05 4.52
C ALA A 7 -19.74 14.94 3.29
N SER A 8 -20.16 14.26 2.22
CA SER A 8 -19.39 14.18 0.96
C SER A 8 -19.19 15.55 0.31
N ASP A 9 -20.17 16.46 0.46
CA ASP A 9 -20.10 17.83 -0.04
C ASP A 9 -19.37 18.79 0.92
N GLY A 10 -18.88 18.30 2.07
CA GLY A 10 -18.19 19.12 3.08
C GLY A 10 -19.08 20.14 3.78
N ARG A 11 -20.41 20.00 3.70
CA ARG A 11 -21.38 20.93 4.29
C ARG A 11 -21.57 20.67 5.78
N GLY A 12 -20.56 21.04 6.56
CA GLY A 12 -20.52 20.82 8.01
C GLY A 12 -21.71 21.44 8.75
N ASP A 13 -22.22 22.59 8.29
CA ASP A 13 -23.42 23.23 8.83
C ASP A 13 -24.68 22.36 8.69
N ILE A 14 -24.84 21.70 7.54
CA ILE A 14 -25.96 20.78 7.29
C ILE A 14 -25.76 19.49 8.08
N VAL A 15 -24.54 18.97 8.17
CA VAL A 15 -24.22 17.78 8.96
C VAL A 15 -24.53 18.03 10.44
N GLU A 16 -24.09 19.15 11.01
CA GLU A 16 -24.37 19.54 12.40
C GLU A 16 -25.88 19.64 12.66
N LYS A 17 -26.65 20.19 11.71
CA LYS A 17 -28.10 20.22 11.82
C LYS A 17 -28.70 18.81 11.89
N PHE A 18 -28.25 17.89 11.03
CA PHE A 18 -28.74 16.50 11.07
C PHE A 18 -28.40 15.80 12.40
N LEU A 19 -27.21 16.04 12.95
CA LEU A 19 -26.80 15.50 14.25
C LEU A 19 -27.63 16.10 15.39
N ALA A 20 -27.95 17.40 15.33
CA ALA A 20 -28.84 18.06 16.28
C ALA A 20 -30.29 17.54 16.19
N ASP A 21 -30.74 17.16 14.99
CA ASP A 21 -32.04 16.54 14.75
C ASP A 21 -32.10 15.05 15.22
N GLY A 22 -31.01 14.53 15.79
CA GLY A 22 -30.94 13.23 16.45
C GLY A 22 -30.33 12.10 15.61
N LEU A 23 -29.77 12.39 14.43
CA LEU A 23 -28.97 11.41 13.69
C LEU A 23 -27.63 11.18 14.42
N SER A 24 -27.06 9.99 14.22
CA SER A 24 -25.76 9.64 14.77
C SER A 24 -24.67 9.84 13.72
N ALA A 25 -23.47 10.22 14.15
CA ALA A 25 -22.27 10.20 13.29
C ALA A 25 -21.93 8.77 12.80
N ASN A 26 -22.49 7.74 13.44
CA ASN A 26 -22.36 6.32 13.08
C ASN A 26 -23.59 5.78 12.32
N SER A 27 -24.51 6.65 11.88
CA SER A 27 -25.64 6.24 11.05
C SER A 27 -25.13 5.69 9.71
N LYS A 28 -25.42 4.42 9.46
CA LYS A 28 -25.05 3.71 8.25
C LYS A 28 -26.11 3.85 7.16
N ASP A 29 -25.68 4.03 5.92
CA ASP A 29 -26.52 3.86 4.74
C ASP A 29 -26.68 2.35 4.39
N PRO A 30 -27.42 1.98 3.33
CA PRO A 30 -27.59 0.58 2.93
C PRO A 30 -26.29 -0.19 2.62
N ASN A 31 -25.21 0.52 2.28
CA ASN A 31 -23.89 -0.05 2.02
C ASN A 31 -22.98 0.03 3.26
N GLY A 32 -23.54 0.34 4.43
CA GLY A 32 -22.76 0.44 5.67
C GLY A 32 -21.98 1.75 5.80
N TYR A 33 -22.10 2.66 4.83
CA TYR A 33 -21.34 3.91 4.76
C TYR A 33 -21.82 4.91 5.80
N THR A 34 -20.88 5.60 6.45
CA THR A 34 -21.18 6.60 7.49
C THR A 34 -20.76 8.00 7.05
N PRO A 35 -21.24 9.07 7.71
CA PRO A 35 -20.69 10.41 7.52
C PRO A 35 -19.17 10.49 7.68
N VAL A 36 -18.60 9.65 8.55
CA VAL A 36 -17.14 9.56 8.77
C VAL A 36 -16.43 9.03 7.52
N HIS A 37 -16.94 7.96 6.90
CA HIS A 37 -16.42 7.48 5.61
C HIS A 37 -16.47 8.56 4.55
N ALA A 38 -17.61 9.25 4.39
CA ALA A 38 -17.76 10.29 3.39
C ALA A 38 -16.81 11.48 3.63
N ALA A 39 -16.66 11.93 4.88
CA ALA A 39 -15.74 13.03 5.19
C ALA A 39 -14.28 12.65 4.93
N ALA A 40 -13.89 11.39 5.19
CA ALA A 40 -12.56 10.88 4.90
C ALA A 40 -12.31 10.75 3.39
N ALA A 41 -13.23 10.10 2.66
CA ALA A 41 -13.11 9.87 1.22
C ALA A 41 -12.95 11.16 0.42
N TYR A 42 -13.74 12.18 0.77
CA TYR A 42 -13.76 13.45 0.03
C TYR A 42 -12.86 14.55 0.63
N GLY A 43 -11.98 14.22 1.57
CA GLY A 43 -10.94 15.16 2.01
C GLY A 43 -11.38 16.25 3.00
N HIS A 44 -12.53 16.10 3.67
CA HIS A 44 -13.10 17.13 4.54
C HIS A 44 -12.53 17.07 5.96
N LEU A 45 -11.25 17.47 6.12
CA LEU A 45 -10.48 17.36 7.37
C LEU A 45 -11.20 17.93 8.61
N ASP A 46 -11.71 19.16 8.52
CA ASP A 46 -12.36 19.82 9.65
C ASP A 46 -13.66 19.11 10.04
N LEU A 47 -14.43 18.67 9.05
CA LEU A 47 -15.66 17.91 9.28
C LEU A 47 -15.35 16.54 9.89
N LEU A 48 -14.34 15.84 9.37
CA LEU A 48 -13.92 14.54 9.89
C LEU A 48 -13.51 14.65 11.36
N ARG A 49 -12.72 15.67 11.70
CA ARG A 49 -12.31 15.96 13.08
C ARG A 49 -13.52 16.19 13.98
N LYS A 50 -14.46 17.06 13.57
CA LYS A 50 -15.69 17.32 14.33
C LYS A 50 -16.53 16.06 14.55
N LEU A 51 -16.74 15.29 13.49
CA LEU A 51 -17.53 14.06 13.56
C LEU A 51 -16.97 13.08 14.61
N CYS A 52 -15.65 12.91 14.65
CA CYS A 52 -15.02 11.96 15.57
C CYS A 52 -14.91 12.52 17.00
N GLN A 53 -14.43 13.75 17.15
CA GLN A 53 -14.09 14.33 18.47
C GLN A 53 -15.30 14.92 19.20
N GLU A 54 -16.25 15.51 18.48
CA GLU A 54 -17.40 16.19 19.09
C GLU A 54 -18.67 15.34 19.06
N HIS A 55 -18.80 14.46 18.06
CA HIS A 55 -20.03 13.68 17.83
C HIS A 55 -19.86 12.16 18.00
N GLY A 56 -18.69 11.70 18.43
CA GLY A 56 -18.44 10.28 18.74
C GLY A 56 -18.52 9.37 17.52
N GLY A 57 -18.19 9.90 16.34
CA GLY A 57 -17.98 9.10 15.13
C GLY A 57 -16.84 8.11 15.33
N ASP A 58 -17.09 6.86 14.99
CA ASP A 58 -16.10 5.79 15.05
C ASP A 58 -15.23 5.85 13.79
N ILE A 59 -13.93 6.11 13.95
CA ILE A 59 -12.98 6.21 12.84
C ILE A 59 -12.55 4.84 12.28
N ASN A 60 -12.84 3.77 13.02
CA ASN A 60 -12.56 2.39 12.64
C ASN A 60 -13.83 1.63 12.24
N VAL A 61 -14.94 2.35 12.04
CA VAL A 61 -16.21 1.76 11.60
C VAL A 61 -16.02 1.06 10.26
N ARG A 62 -16.59 -0.15 10.12
CA ARG A 62 -16.56 -0.92 8.88
C ARG A 62 -17.83 -0.72 8.08
N ASP A 63 -17.73 -0.48 6.78
CA ASP A 63 -18.87 -0.52 5.86
C ASP A 63 -19.28 -1.97 5.51
N SER A 64 -20.08 -2.16 4.46
CA SER A 64 -20.55 -3.49 4.04
C SER A 64 -19.47 -4.36 3.39
N ASP A 65 -18.37 -3.78 2.89
CA ASP A 65 -17.23 -4.48 2.29
C ASP A 65 -16.10 -4.67 3.33
N GLY A 66 -16.36 -4.26 4.58
CA GLY A 66 -15.41 -4.33 5.67
C GLY A 66 -14.38 -3.20 5.67
N ASP A 67 -14.48 -2.27 4.72
CA ASP A 67 -13.58 -1.13 4.59
C ASP A 67 -13.82 -0.14 5.73
N THR A 68 -12.73 0.46 6.21
CA THR A 68 -12.76 1.55 7.20
C THR A 68 -12.70 2.90 6.50
N PRO A 69 -13.00 4.04 7.15
CA PRO A 69 -12.78 5.37 6.58
C PRO A 69 -11.38 5.60 6.02
N LEU A 70 -10.37 4.90 6.56
CA LEU A 70 -9.00 4.96 6.01
C LEU A 70 -8.89 4.29 4.64
N HIS A 71 -9.58 3.18 4.38
CA HIS A 71 -9.53 2.49 3.08
C HIS A 71 -10.06 3.36 1.93
N HIS A 72 -10.96 4.30 2.23
CA HIS A 72 -11.58 5.18 1.25
C HIS A 72 -10.85 6.50 1.03
N CYS A 73 -9.77 6.81 1.75
CA CYS A 73 -9.14 8.13 1.64
C CYS A 73 -8.21 8.24 0.42
N GLU A 74 -8.21 9.41 -0.21
CA GLU A 74 -7.38 9.70 -1.41
C GLU A 74 -6.30 10.76 -1.14
N ASP A 75 -6.31 11.39 0.05
CA ASP A 75 -5.39 12.47 0.44
C ASP A 75 -4.53 12.07 1.65
N VAL A 76 -3.22 12.20 1.51
CA VAL A 76 -2.23 11.95 2.58
C VAL A 76 -2.54 12.74 3.87
N ARG A 77 -3.11 13.95 3.77
CA ARG A 77 -3.49 14.76 4.92
C ARG A 77 -4.64 14.15 5.70
N VAL A 78 -5.57 13.48 5.02
CA VAL A 78 -6.65 12.74 5.67
C VAL A 78 -6.07 11.52 6.38
N ALA A 79 -5.21 10.75 5.72
CA ALA A 79 -4.56 9.60 6.36
C ALA A 79 -3.73 10.00 7.59
N GLN A 80 -3.04 11.14 7.54
CA GLN A 80 -2.36 11.74 8.69
C GLN A 80 -3.33 12.05 9.83
N LEU A 81 -4.42 12.77 9.54
CA LEU A 81 -5.45 13.09 10.53
C LEU A 81 -6.02 11.80 11.17
N ILE A 82 -6.37 10.81 10.36
CA ILE A 82 -6.93 9.54 10.81
C ILE A 82 -5.96 8.81 11.75
N VAL A 83 -4.71 8.58 11.30
CA VAL A 83 -3.75 7.75 12.02
C VAL A 83 -3.15 8.47 13.22
N GLU A 84 -2.84 9.76 13.11
CA GLU A 84 -2.07 10.48 14.12
C GLU A 84 -2.93 11.21 15.15
N GLU A 85 -4.10 11.73 14.76
CA GLU A 85 -4.96 12.50 15.66
C GLU A 85 -6.20 11.73 16.10
N LEU A 86 -6.81 10.93 15.22
CA LEU A 86 -8.11 10.29 15.48
C LEU A 86 -8.01 8.85 15.98
N GLY A 87 -6.81 8.25 15.97
CA GLY A 87 -6.59 6.89 16.44
C GLY A 87 -7.12 5.81 15.48
N GLY A 88 -7.10 6.10 14.19
CA GLY A 88 -7.43 5.13 13.15
C GLY A 88 -6.40 3.99 13.10
N ASP A 89 -6.88 2.77 13.17
CA ASP A 89 -6.08 1.55 13.10
C ASP A 89 -5.86 1.18 11.64
N TYR A 90 -4.65 1.46 11.15
CA TYR A 90 -4.23 1.17 9.78
C TYR A 90 -3.89 -0.30 9.54
N THR A 91 -3.95 -1.16 10.57
CA THR A 91 -3.71 -2.60 10.46
C THR A 91 -4.99 -3.40 10.21
N LEU A 92 -6.16 -2.76 10.33
CA LEU A 92 -7.43 -3.39 10.04
C LEU A 92 -7.53 -3.77 8.57
N THR A 93 -8.05 -4.98 8.33
CA THR A 93 -8.29 -5.50 6.98
C THR A 93 -9.77 -5.50 6.64
N ASN A 94 -10.12 -5.20 5.40
CA ASN A 94 -11.47 -5.34 4.86
C ASN A 94 -11.88 -6.82 4.69
N ASP A 95 -13.04 -7.08 4.09
CA ASP A 95 -13.56 -8.45 3.93
C ASP A 95 -12.80 -9.27 2.88
N GLU A 96 -12.00 -8.62 2.02
CA GLU A 96 -11.01 -9.28 1.14
C GLU A 96 -9.70 -9.63 1.86
N GLY A 97 -9.55 -9.24 3.13
CA GLY A 97 -8.31 -9.44 3.90
C GLY A 97 -7.21 -8.44 3.58
N LYS A 98 -7.54 -7.32 2.91
CA LYS A 98 -6.59 -6.27 2.55
C LYS A 98 -6.62 -5.13 3.56
N THR A 99 -5.45 -4.60 3.91
CA THR A 99 -5.30 -3.34 4.65
C THR A 99 -5.48 -2.15 3.71
N ALA A 100 -5.72 -0.95 4.26
CA ALA A 100 -5.82 0.28 3.48
C ALA A 100 -4.58 0.52 2.59
N LEU A 101 -3.38 0.24 3.10
CA LEU A 101 -2.15 0.36 2.31
C LEU A 101 -2.18 -0.54 1.07
N GLN A 102 -2.62 -1.79 1.20
CA GLN A 102 -2.67 -2.74 0.08
C GLN A 102 -3.70 -2.32 -0.98
N VAL A 103 -4.82 -1.73 -0.56
CA VAL A 103 -5.81 -1.16 -1.48
C VAL A 103 -5.19 0.00 -2.27
N PHE A 104 -4.51 0.94 -1.60
CA PHE A 104 -3.85 2.06 -2.29
C PHE A 104 -2.78 1.61 -3.28
N GLU A 105 -2.05 0.53 -2.97
CA GLU A 105 -1.03 -0.04 -3.86
C GLU A 105 -1.62 -0.71 -5.10
N GLU A 106 -2.84 -1.24 -5.05
CA GLU A 106 -3.53 -1.81 -6.21
C GLU A 106 -3.99 -0.73 -7.18
N ASP A 107 -4.53 0.37 -6.67
CA ASP A 107 -4.98 1.49 -7.49
C ASP A 107 -3.79 2.29 -8.06
N ALA A 108 -2.70 2.41 -7.28
CA ALA A 108 -1.47 3.12 -7.62
C ALA A 108 -1.68 4.61 -8.03
N GLU A 109 -2.81 5.20 -7.66
CA GLU A 109 -3.18 6.57 -8.06
C GLU A 109 -2.58 7.65 -7.15
N PHE A 110 -2.22 7.32 -5.91
CA PHE A 110 -1.86 8.29 -4.87
C PHE A 110 -0.47 8.03 -4.26
N PRO A 111 0.62 8.37 -4.96
CA PRO A 111 1.98 8.00 -4.56
C PRO A 111 2.41 8.59 -3.20
N GLU A 112 2.01 9.82 -2.88
CA GLU A 112 2.33 10.44 -1.59
C GLU A 112 1.60 9.74 -0.42
N LEU A 113 0.35 9.31 -0.64
CA LEU A 113 -0.45 8.58 0.34
C LEU A 113 0.14 7.19 0.59
N ILE A 114 0.41 6.44 -0.48
CA ILE A 114 1.05 5.11 -0.42
C ILE A 114 2.36 5.21 0.36
N GLN A 115 3.20 6.20 0.02
CA GLN A 115 4.49 6.37 0.66
C GLN A 115 4.38 6.69 2.15
N TYR A 116 3.42 7.53 2.52
CA TYR A 116 3.13 7.81 3.93
C TYR A 116 2.70 6.54 4.68
N MET A 117 1.79 5.77 4.10
CA MET A 117 1.27 4.54 4.70
C MET A 117 2.31 3.43 4.82
N ARG A 118 3.22 3.31 3.85
CA ARG A 118 4.40 2.44 3.93
C ARG A 118 5.27 2.77 5.13
N VAL A 119 5.66 4.04 5.25
CA VAL A 119 6.49 4.51 6.38
C VAL A 119 5.79 4.27 7.72
N LYS A 120 4.47 4.50 7.81
CA LYS A 120 3.69 4.19 9.02
C LYS A 120 3.65 2.70 9.35
N SER A 121 3.64 1.85 8.34
CA SER A 121 3.65 0.40 8.49
C SER A 121 5.05 -0.17 8.74
N GLY A 122 6.09 0.68 8.79
CA GLY A 122 7.47 0.26 8.96
C GLY A 122 8.14 -0.25 7.68
N LEU A 123 7.49 -0.06 6.53
CA LEU A 123 8.03 -0.37 5.20
C LEU A 123 8.91 0.78 4.72
N ASN A 124 10.01 0.45 4.04
CA ASN A 124 11.00 1.45 3.66
C ASN A 124 10.53 2.28 2.47
N LYS A 125 10.94 3.56 2.44
CA LYS A 125 10.63 4.52 1.37
C LYS A 125 11.05 4.07 -0.03
N ASP A 126 11.98 3.11 -0.10
CA ASP A 126 12.62 2.63 -1.33
C ASP A 126 12.14 1.22 -1.75
N GLU A 127 11.16 0.64 -1.05
CA GLU A 127 10.51 -0.63 -1.41
C GLU A 127 9.51 -0.44 -2.56
N ASP A 128 10.02 -0.11 -3.73
CA ASP A 128 9.23 -0.09 -4.96
C ASP A 128 8.84 -1.51 -5.41
N SER A 129 7.59 -1.89 -5.13
CA SER A 129 6.67 -2.58 -6.05
C SER A 129 7.11 -3.92 -6.69
N LEU A 130 8.05 -4.66 -6.12
CA LEU A 130 8.41 -6.00 -6.62
C LEU A 130 8.04 -7.14 -5.67
N GLY A 131 7.44 -6.84 -4.51
CA GLY A 131 6.96 -7.86 -3.57
C GLY A 131 8.07 -8.77 -3.03
N ILE A 132 9.33 -8.34 -3.10
CA ILE A 132 10.46 -9.07 -2.51
C ILE A 132 10.43 -8.74 -1.03
N ASP A 133 9.84 -9.64 -0.24
CA ASP A 133 9.87 -9.52 1.22
C ASP A 133 11.33 -9.61 1.76
N GLN A 134 11.55 -9.13 2.98
CA GLN A 134 12.89 -9.11 3.59
C GLN A 134 13.49 -10.52 3.72
N ASP A 135 12.66 -11.55 3.85
CA ASP A 135 13.10 -12.94 3.99
C ASP A 135 13.61 -13.48 2.64
N GLN A 136 12.93 -13.18 1.54
CA GLN A 136 13.36 -13.49 0.17
C GLN A 136 14.67 -12.77 -0.16
N LEU A 137 14.79 -11.50 0.24
CA LEU A 137 16.03 -10.74 0.07
C LEU A 137 17.20 -11.37 0.84
N ALA A 138 16.95 -11.75 2.10
CA ALA A 138 17.95 -12.42 2.95
C ALA A 138 18.36 -13.80 2.38
N GLN A 139 17.40 -14.60 1.94
CA GLN A 139 17.66 -15.90 1.36
C GLN A 139 18.45 -15.80 0.05
N PHE A 140 18.18 -14.78 -0.76
CA PHE A 140 18.96 -14.52 -1.98
C PHE A 140 20.39 -14.06 -1.64
N LYS A 141 20.56 -13.18 -0.65
CA LYS A 141 21.88 -12.75 -0.14
C LYS A 141 22.73 -13.95 0.25
N ASP A 142 22.16 -14.88 1.02
CA ASP A 142 22.85 -16.10 1.45
C ASP A 142 23.19 -17.02 0.27
N SER A 143 22.28 -17.15 -0.70
CA SER A 143 22.50 -17.95 -1.91
C SER A 143 23.62 -17.37 -2.79
N VAL A 144 23.66 -16.05 -2.96
CA VAL A 144 24.75 -15.36 -3.69
C VAL A 144 26.09 -15.55 -2.99
N ARG A 145 26.12 -15.37 -1.67
CA ARG A 145 27.33 -15.55 -0.87
C ARG A 145 27.87 -16.97 -0.99
N TYR A 146 26.98 -17.96 -0.84
CA TYR A 146 27.32 -19.36 -1.00
C TYR A 146 27.83 -19.68 -2.41
N THR A 147 27.21 -19.10 -3.45
CA THR A 147 27.65 -19.30 -4.85
C THR A 147 29.04 -18.73 -5.07
N LEU A 148 29.34 -17.53 -4.57
CA LEU A 148 30.67 -16.92 -4.64
C LEU A 148 31.72 -17.73 -3.86
N GLU A 149 31.34 -18.38 -2.76
CA GLU A 149 32.23 -19.21 -1.94
C GLU A 149 32.51 -20.59 -2.54
N GLN A 150 31.61 -21.12 -3.39
CA GLN A 150 31.69 -22.47 -3.95
C GLN A 150 32.07 -22.52 -5.43
N GLU A 151 32.13 -21.39 -6.13
CA GLU A 151 32.48 -21.36 -7.56
C GLU A 151 33.97 -21.64 -7.80
N PRO A 152 34.31 -22.56 -8.73
CA PRO A 152 35.70 -22.85 -9.08
C PRO A 152 36.39 -21.62 -9.70
N ASP A 153 37.68 -21.47 -9.45
CA ASP A 153 38.48 -20.31 -9.92
C ASP A 153 38.55 -20.17 -11.46
N GLU A 154 38.31 -21.25 -12.20
CA GLU A 154 38.27 -21.25 -13.67
C GLU A 154 36.82 -21.38 -14.17
N LEU A 155 36.15 -20.24 -14.32
CA LEU A 155 34.88 -20.14 -15.02
C LEU A 155 35.13 -20.16 -16.54
N THR A 156 34.52 -21.11 -17.25
CA THR A 156 34.65 -21.24 -18.72
C THR A 156 33.49 -20.62 -19.51
N ASP A 157 32.40 -20.27 -18.81
CA ASP A 157 31.18 -19.74 -19.41
C ASP A 157 31.11 -18.20 -19.29
N PRO A 158 30.89 -17.46 -20.40
CA PRO A 158 30.88 -15.99 -20.41
C PRO A 158 29.83 -15.35 -19.50
N GLU A 159 28.63 -15.95 -19.40
CA GLU A 159 27.52 -15.42 -18.60
C GLU A 159 27.81 -15.53 -17.11
N SER A 160 28.40 -16.66 -16.70
CA SER A 160 28.84 -16.91 -15.33
C SER A 160 29.96 -15.96 -14.90
N ILE A 161 30.92 -15.65 -15.79
CA ILE A 161 31.99 -14.67 -15.55
C ILE A 161 31.41 -13.26 -15.36
N GLU A 162 30.46 -12.86 -16.21
CA GLU A 162 29.85 -11.53 -16.14
C GLU A 162 29.01 -11.37 -14.86
N ARG A 163 28.23 -12.38 -14.50
CA ARG A 163 27.47 -12.43 -13.25
C ARG A 163 28.38 -12.27 -12.03
N ARG A 164 29.46 -13.05 -11.95
CA ARG A 164 30.43 -12.97 -10.85
C ARG A 164 31.08 -11.59 -10.75
N LYS A 165 31.56 -11.06 -11.87
CA LYS A 165 32.18 -9.73 -11.91
C LYS A 165 31.23 -8.62 -11.45
N ARG A 166 29.95 -8.74 -11.80
CA ARG A 166 28.90 -7.80 -11.38
C ARG A 166 28.64 -7.90 -9.88
N LEU A 167 28.55 -9.12 -9.34
CA LEU A 167 28.41 -9.37 -7.90
C LEU A 167 29.62 -8.88 -7.09
N GLU A 168 30.85 -9.15 -7.54
CA GLU A 168 32.06 -8.66 -6.89
C GLU A 168 32.11 -7.12 -6.87
N LYS A 169 31.69 -6.48 -7.96
CA LYS A 169 31.60 -5.01 -8.01
C LYS A 169 30.61 -4.45 -6.99
N ILE A 170 29.47 -5.10 -6.83
CA ILE A 170 28.44 -4.74 -5.85
C ILE A 170 28.98 -4.89 -4.42
N VAL A 171 29.61 -6.01 -4.11
CA VAL A 171 30.15 -6.28 -2.76
C VAL A 171 31.29 -5.31 -2.40
N MET A 172 32.06 -4.85 -3.38
CA MET A 172 33.18 -3.91 -3.20
C MET A 172 32.78 -2.43 -3.35
N GLY A 173 31.50 -2.13 -3.58
CA GLY A 173 30.96 -0.78 -3.77
C GLY A 173 30.80 0.02 -2.47
N GLU A 174 30.44 1.30 -2.59
CA GLU A 174 30.22 2.18 -1.43
C GLU A 174 28.93 1.86 -0.67
N ASN A 175 27.94 1.25 -1.33
CA ASN A 175 26.68 0.86 -0.71
C ASN A 175 26.21 -0.54 -1.18
N PRO A 176 26.89 -1.60 -0.73
CA PRO A 176 26.73 -2.95 -1.27
C PRO A 176 25.31 -3.51 -1.07
N GLU A 177 24.63 -3.07 -0.02
CA GLU A 177 23.31 -3.58 0.33
C GLU A 177 22.22 -3.08 -0.62
N GLN A 178 22.24 -1.78 -0.95
CA GLN A 178 21.32 -1.17 -1.91
C GLN A 178 21.61 -1.64 -3.35
N GLU A 179 22.88 -1.75 -3.73
CA GLU A 179 23.25 -2.21 -5.07
C GLU A 179 22.90 -3.68 -5.31
N LEU A 180 23.02 -4.53 -4.27
CA LEU A 180 22.62 -5.93 -4.33
C LEU A 180 21.11 -6.08 -4.46
N GLU A 181 20.35 -5.28 -3.72
CA GLU A 181 18.90 -5.23 -3.84
C GLU A 181 18.45 -4.81 -5.25
N ALA A 182 19.06 -3.75 -5.81
CA ALA A 182 18.79 -3.32 -7.18
C ALA A 182 19.08 -4.42 -8.22
N TYR A 183 20.17 -5.18 -8.02
CA TYR A 183 20.52 -6.30 -8.89
C TYR A 183 19.51 -7.45 -8.82
N ILE A 184 19.02 -7.79 -7.63
CA ILE A 184 17.97 -8.80 -7.43
C ILE A 184 16.69 -8.39 -8.15
N ARG A 185 16.30 -7.13 -7.98
CA ARG A 185 15.13 -6.55 -8.63
C ARG A 185 15.24 -6.62 -10.16
N GLU A 186 16.41 -6.34 -10.73
CA GLU A 186 16.67 -6.48 -12.17
C GLU A 186 16.54 -7.94 -12.63
N MET A 187 17.09 -8.89 -11.88
CA MET A 187 16.97 -10.32 -12.19
C MET A 187 15.52 -10.81 -12.17
N VAL A 188 14.75 -10.46 -11.14
CA VAL A 188 13.34 -10.85 -11.02
C VAL A 188 12.51 -10.26 -12.17
N ARG A 189 12.73 -8.98 -12.50
CA ARG A 189 12.08 -8.34 -13.67
C ARG A 189 12.42 -9.06 -14.97
N SER A 190 13.69 -9.42 -15.17
CA SER A 190 14.11 -10.14 -16.38
C SER A 190 13.48 -11.53 -16.47
N GLN A 191 13.33 -12.25 -15.35
CA GLN A 191 12.66 -13.55 -15.33
C GLN A 191 11.16 -13.45 -15.59
N MET A 192 10.48 -12.45 -15.01
CA MET A 192 9.05 -12.20 -15.25
C MET A 192 8.79 -11.84 -16.72
N MET A 193 9.60 -10.97 -17.33
CA MET A 193 9.44 -10.60 -18.74
C MET A 193 9.73 -11.74 -19.73
N ASN A 194 10.51 -12.74 -19.33
CA ASN A 194 10.72 -13.94 -20.13
C ASN A 194 9.54 -14.93 -20.04
N GLN A 195 8.78 -14.94 -18.95
CA GLN A 195 7.59 -15.80 -18.81
C GLN A 195 6.40 -15.31 -19.64
N ASP A 196 6.27 -14.00 -19.86
CA ASP A 196 5.20 -13.41 -20.69
C ASP A 196 5.39 -13.61 -22.21
N GLN A 197 6.59 -13.99 -22.66
CA GLN A 197 6.85 -14.27 -24.08
C GLN A 197 6.49 -15.71 -24.50
N ASP A 198 6.29 -16.62 -23.55
CA ASP A 198 5.95 -18.03 -23.83
C ASP A 198 4.44 -18.30 -23.93
N GLN A 199 3.57 -17.30 -23.72
CA GLN A 199 2.13 -17.40 -24.02
C GLN A 199 1.83 -16.92 -25.45
N GLU A 200 2.32 -17.65 -26.45
CA GLU A 200 1.83 -17.52 -27.83
C GLU A 200 0.34 -17.94 -27.86
N PRO A 201 -0.59 -17.14 -28.42
CA PRO A 201 -2.01 -17.49 -28.43
C PRO A 201 -2.23 -18.73 -29.29
N SER A 202 -2.46 -19.86 -28.62
CA SER A 202 -2.88 -21.12 -29.24
C SER A 202 -4.12 -20.87 -30.10
N LYS A 203 -3.89 -20.85 -31.41
CA LYS A 203 -4.92 -20.75 -32.46
C LYS A 203 -6.02 -21.76 -32.20
N ARG A 204 -7.19 -21.29 -31.74
CA ARG A 204 -8.43 -22.09 -31.77
C ARG A 204 -8.74 -22.43 -33.23
N ARG A 205 -8.53 -23.70 -33.57
CA ARG A 205 -8.96 -24.31 -34.83
C ARG A 205 -10.44 -24.67 -34.75
N LYS A 206 -11.13 -24.26 -35.81
CA LYS A 206 -12.46 -24.66 -36.33
C LYS A 206 -13.68 -24.19 -35.57
#